data_AF-A0A817A6N3-F1
#
_entry.id   AF-A0A817A6N3-F1
#
_cell.length_a   1.000
_cell.length_b   1.000
_cell.length_c   1.000
_cell.angle_alpha   90.00
_cell.angle_beta   90.00
_cell.angle_gamma   90.00
#
_symmetry.space_group_name_H-M   'P 1'
#
loop_
_entity.id
_entity.type
_entity.pdbx_description
1 polymer ?
#
loop_
_entity_poly.entity_id
_entity_poly.type
_entity_poly.pdbx_seq_one_letter_code
_entity_poly.pdbx_strand_id
1 'polypeptide(L)'
;MPRRLNDGDPGRFTAAALLFIGLISCLVVYAVFSTLLRPQGHTLDSAVPFTDSRDHFRVDGGGGCCRGDNLELWGSAVKWGTDFKFNSSDECCKACKVMCSGDDGPCLCDSWVFCGDKEACGSKFGECWLKKQKDVLVPDRQEGGGQKVMWTSGLIFGQGQGIVGFETEHGVLHVKLHPECAPHSVYYILSLLTMRHCAGCQFHRAENRGSYWDSQGNHINNVRYLSQIGLLNISNHSS
;
A
#
# COMPACT_ATOMS: atom_id res chain seq x y z
N MET A 1 -75.92 -17.78 -30.21
CA MET A 1 -74.47 -18.09 -30.17
C MET A 1 -73.82 -17.28 -29.04
N PRO A 2 -72.74 -17.77 -28.42
CA PRO A 2 -72.57 -17.85 -26.95
C PRO A 2 -71.79 -16.69 -26.27
N ARG A 3 -71.84 -16.70 -24.93
CA ARG A 3 -71.19 -15.84 -23.93
C ARG A 3 -69.65 -15.84 -24.02
N ARG A 4 -69.01 -14.72 -23.62
CA ARG A 4 -67.80 -14.71 -22.77
C ARG A 4 -67.79 -13.48 -21.87
N LEU A 5 -68.31 -13.65 -20.64
CA LEU A 5 -67.89 -12.84 -19.50
C LEU A 5 -66.61 -13.50 -18.99
N ASN A 6 -65.58 -12.67 -18.87
CA ASN A 6 -64.23 -13.04 -18.47
C ASN A 6 -64.27 -13.50 -17.00
N ASP A 7 -64.25 -14.81 -16.75
CA ASP A 7 -63.98 -15.35 -15.43
C ASP A 7 -62.55 -14.97 -15.06
N GLY A 8 -62.42 -13.95 -14.20
CA GLY A 8 -61.16 -13.62 -13.55
C GLY A 8 -60.79 -14.74 -12.59
N ASP A 9 -59.95 -15.64 -13.07
CA ASP A 9 -59.48 -16.84 -12.36
C ASP A 9 -58.89 -16.48 -10.98
N PRO A 10 -59.57 -16.79 -9.85
CA PRO A 10 -59.15 -16.38 -8.51
C PRO A 10 -57.80 -17.01 -8.11
N GLY A 11 -57.37 -18.07 -8.80
CA GLY A 11 -56.06 -18.71 -8.60
C GLY A 11 -54.87 -17.87 -9.08
N ARG A 12 -55.06 -17.03 -10.12
CA ARG A 12 -53.98 -16.20 -10.68
C ARG A 12 -53.65 -15.00 -9.81
N PHE A 13 -54.67 -14.36 -9.23
CA PHE A 13 -54.49 -13.24 -8.32
C PHE A 13 -53.91 -13.67 -6.97
N THR A 14 -54.30 -14.84 -6.47
CA THR A 14 -53.74 -15.41 -5.23
C THR A 14 -52.29 -15.86 -5.40
N ALA A 15 -51.94 -16.51 -6.52
CA ALA A 15 -50.55 -16.85 -6.83
C ALA A 15 -49.67 -15.61 -7.01
N ALA A 16 -50.16 -14.57 -7.70
CA ALA A 16 -49.46 -13.30 -7.83
C ALA A 16 -49.26 -12.63 -6.46
N ALA A 17 -50.30 -12.61 -5.61
CA ALA A 17 -50.21 -12.04 -4.27
C ALA A 17 -49.17 -12.79 -3.39
N LEU A 18 -49.12 -14.11 -3.45
CA LEU A 18 -48.13 -14.91 -2.71
C LEU A 18 -46.69 -14.66 -3.21
N LEU A 19 -46.50 -14.50 -4.53
CA LEU A 19 -45.21 -14.12 -5.09
C LEU A 19 -44.77 -12.72 -4.64
N PHE A 20 -45.70 -11.75 -4.62
CA PHE A 20 -45.41 -10.41 -4.11
C PHE A 20 -45.07 -10.42 -2.61
N ILE A 21 -45.79 -11.20 -1.80
CA ILE A 21 -45.48 -11.35 -0.37
C ILE A 21 -44.09 -11.98 -0.17
N GLY A 22 -43.74 -12.99 -0.97
CA GLY A 22 -42.41 -13.60 -0.95
C GLY A 22 -41.29 -12.65 -1.38
N LEU A 23 -41.53 -11.82 -2.41
CA LEU A 23 -40.56 -10.80 -2.82
C LEU A 23 -40.37 -9.72 -1.75
N ILE A 24 -41.45 -9.27 -1.12
CA ILE A 24 -41.38 -8.28 -0.04
C ILE A 24 -40.65 -8.87 1.18
N SER A 25 -40.92 -10.12 1.56
CA SER A 25 -40.21 -10.75 2.68
C SER A 25 -38.72 -10.92 2.38
N CYS A 26 -38.35 -11.32 1.16
CA CYS A 26 -36.96 -11.38 0.72
C CYS A 26 -36.28 -10.00 0.75
N LEU A 27 -36.97 -8.94 0.33
CA LEU A 27 -36.43 -7.56 0.37
C LEU A 27 -36.23 -7.08 1.81
N VAL A 28 -37.14 -7.38 2.72
CA VAL A 28 -37.02 -7.03 4.14
C VAL A 28 -35.86 -7.80 4.78
N VAL A 29 -35.76 -9.11 4.52
CA VAL A 29 -34.63 -9.93 5.01
C VAL A 29 -33.31 -9.42 4.42
N TYR A 30 -33.26 -9.10 3.12
CA TYR A 30 -32.08 -8.53 2.49
C TYR A 30 -31.71 -7.17 3.10
N ALA A 31 -32.68 -6.30 3.38
CA ALA A 31 -32.44 -5.01 4.02
C ALA A 31 -31.91 -5.18 5.45
N VAL A 32 -32.47 -6.10 6.24
CA VAL A 32 -32.01 -6.40 7.60
C VAL A 32 -30.63 -7.05 7.60
N PHE A 33 -30.36 -8.02 6.73
CA PHE A 33 -29.01 -8.56 6.58
C PHE A 33 -28.04 -7.51 6.04
N SER A 34 -28.46 -6.61 5.17
CA SER A 34 -27.62 -5.50 4.68
C SER A 34 -27.38 -4.41 5.71
N THR A 35 -28.22 -4.29 6.75
CA THR A 35 -27.96 -3.39 7.89
C THR A 35 -27.16 -4.07 9.00
N LEU A 36 -27.32 -5.38 9.21
CA LEU A 36 -26.56 -6.16 10.21
C LEU A 36 -25.16 -6.58 9.73
N LEU A 37 -25.02 -6.91 8.43
CA LEU A 37 -23.75 -7.18 7.76
C LEU A 37 -23.19 -5.93 7.08
N ARG A 38 -23.83 -4.75 7.22
CA ARG A 38 -23.19 -3.50 6.83
C ARG A 38 -21.91 -3.42 7.66
N PRO A 39 -20.71 -3.49 7.05
CA PRO A 39 -19.55 -2.95 7.72
C PRO A 39 -19.98 -1.54 8.07
N GLN A 40 -19.84 -1.17 9.33
CA GLN A 40 -20.01 0.20 9.76
C GLN A 40 -19.18 1.01 8.79
N GLY A 41 -19.86 1.66 7.84
CA GLY A 41 -19.27 2.65 6.96
C GLY A 41 -19.00 3.82 7.87
N HIS A 42 -17.98 3.66 8.72
CA HIS A 42 -17.12 4.75 9.08
C HIS A 42 -16.66 5.25 7.72
N THR A 43 -17.37 6.26 7.23
CA THR A 43 -16.72 7.34 6.53
C THR A 43 -15.39 7.52 7.24
N LEU A 44 -14.32 7.09 6.59
CA LEU A 44 -12.99 7.56 6.89
C LEU A 44 -13.09 9.07 6.68
N ASP A 45 -13.51 9.78 7.73
CA ASP A 45 -13.08 11.15 7.98
C ASP A 45 -11.58 11.06 8.27
N SER A 46 -10.83 10.66 7.25
CA SER A 46 -9.41 10.97 7.11
C SER A 46 -9.32 12.44 6.71
N ALA A 47 -9.80 13.28 7.61
CA ALA A 47 -9.63 14.71 7.60
C ALA A 47 -9.66 15.19 9.05
N VAL A 48 -8.81 14.58 9.89
CA VAL A 48 -8.23 15.40 10.96
C VAL A 48 -7.46 16.49 10.23
N PRO A 49 -7.85 17.77 10.35
CA PRO A 49 -7.19 18.83 9.63
C PRO A 49 -5.74 18.83 10.07
N PHE A 50 -4.84 18.58 9.11
CA PHE A 50 -3.44 18.96 9.23
C PHE A 50 -3.45 20.43 9.67
N THR A 51 -3.19 20.67 10.94
CA THR A 51 -2.84 22.01 11.38
C THR A 51 -1.54 22.32 10.66
N ASP A 52 -1.62 23.36 9.84
CA ASP A 52 -0.61 23.89 8.92
C ASP A 52 0.70 24.21 9.67
N SER A 53 1.46 23.19 10.04
CA SER A 53 2.87 23.32 10.42
C SER A 53 3.69 23.27 9.14
N ARG A 54 3.56 24.35 8.38
CA ARG A 54 4.11 24.58 7.04
C ARG A 54 5.64 24.63 6.97
N ASP A 55 6.36 24.17 8.01
CA ASP A 55 7.76 24.56 8.20
C ASP A 55 8.76 23.48 8.61
N HIS A 56 8.45 22.16 8.54
CA HIS A 56 9.47 21.18 8.95
C HIS A 56 9.54 19.81 8.26
N PHE A 57 8.93 19.63 7.07
CA PHE A 57 9.10 18.39 6.28
C PHE A 57 9.61 18.60 4.85
N ARG A 58 10.29 19.73 4.59
CA ARG A 58 11.31 19.75 3.53
C ARG A 58 12.53 18.99 4.04
N VAL A 59 12.42 17.66 4.08
CA VAL A 59 13.62 16.82 3.99
C VAL A 59 14.11 16.97 2.56
N ASP A 60 14.89 18.04 2.38
CA ASP A 60 15.66 18.28 1.18
C ASP A 60 16.60 17.08 0.95
N GLY A 61 16.48 16.47 -0.24
CA GLY A 61 17.69 16.25 -1.04
C GLY A 61 18.57 15.04 -0.78
N GLY A 62 18.13 13.93 -0.17
CA GLY A 62 19.08 12.83 0.10
C GLY A 62 18.61 11.41 0.33
N GLY A 63 17.32 11.08 0.20
CA GLY A 63 16.88 9.68 0.31
C GLY A 63 17.39 8.87 -0.88
N GLY A 64 18.48 8.11 -0.70
CA GLY A 64 19.08 7.27 -1.72
C GLY A 64 18.10 6.23 -2.26
N CYS A 65 18.30 5.82 -3.51
CA CYS A 65 17.53 4.75 -4.12
C CYS A 65 18.05 3.41 -3.63
N CYS A 66 17.53 2.98 -2.50
CA CYS A 66 17.73 1.61 -2.07
C CYS A 66 16.89 0.64 -2.95
N ARG A 67 17.17 -0.67 -2.90
CA ARG A 67 16.63 -1.67 -3.84
C ARG A 67 16.23 -2.99 -3.18
N GLY A 68 15.27 -3.68 -3.80
CA GLY A 68 14.95 -5.09 -3.54
C GLY A 68 15.50 -5.97 -4.65
N ASP A 69 16.49 -6.79 -4.33
CA ASP A 69 17.07 -7.75 -5.27
C ASP A 69 16.14 -8.98 -5.42
N ASN A 70 16.05 -9.54 -6.64
CA ASN A 70 15.23 -10.71 -6.96
C ASN A 70 13.72 -10.53 -6.66
N LEU A 71 13.20 -9.33 -6.92
CA LEU A 71 11.80 -8.96 -6.74
C LEU A 71 11.27 -8.36 -8.04
N GLU A 72 10.14 -8.86 -8.54
CA GLU A 72 9.46 -8.32 -9.71
C GLU A 72 8.11 -7.74 -9.32
N LEU A 73 8.03 -6.41 -9.36
CA LEU A 73 6.79 -5.66 -9.15
C LEU A 73 6.06 -5.51 -10.49
N TRP A 74 4.84 -6.02 -10.54
CA TRP A 74 3.94 -5.91 -11.67
C TRP A 74 3.18 -4.60 -11.64
N GLY A 75 2.71 -4.16 -12.80
CA GLY A 75 2.06 -2.85 -12.91
C GLY A 75 2.07 -2.37 -14.36
N SER A 76 1.21 -1.40 -14.63
CA SER A 76 1.09 -0.80 -15.95
C SER A 76 2.38 -0.05 -16.30
N ALA A 77 2.94 -0.31 -17.47
CA ALA A 77 4.15 0.36 -17.91
C ALA A 77 3.86 1.83 -18.23
N VAL A 78 4.55 2.72 -17.54
CA VAL A 78 4.60 4.15 -17.80
C VAL A 78 5.74 4.45 -18.76
N LYS A 79 6.84 3.69 -18.64
CA LYS A 79 7.94 3.70 -19.61
C LYS A 79 8.42 2.27 -19.86
N TRP A 80 8.51 1.91 -21.14
CA TRP A 80 8.88 0.58 -21.60
C TRP A 80 10.40 0.42 -21.56
N GLY A 81 10.88 -0.67 -20.94
CA GLY A 81 12.32 -0.89 -20.75
C GLY A 81 13.07 -1.26 -22.02
N THR A 82 12.38 -1.67 -23.09
CA THR A 82 12.97 -1.95 -24.41
C THR A 82 13.75 -0.77 -24.95
N ASP A 83 13.19 0.44 -24.80
CA ASP A 83 13.76 1.71 -25.27
C ASP A 83 14.31 2.57 -24.11
N PHE A 84 14.18 2.08 -22.87
CA PHE A 84 14.57 2.80 -21.68
C PHE A 84 15.54 1.96 -20.85
N LYS A 85 16.84 2.22 -21.04
CA LYS A 85 17.93 1.45 -20.45
C LYS A 85 18.86 2.32 -19.62
N PHE A 86 19.39 1.74 -18.55
CA PHE A 86 20.35 2.36 -17.65
C PHE A 86 21.50 1.41 -17.34
N ASN A 87 22.57 1.95 -16.77
CA ASN A 87 23.72 1.16 -16.33
C ASN A 87 23.58 0.69 -14.87
N SER A 88 22.59 1.22 -14.13
CA SER A 88 22.36 0.84 -12.74
C SER A 88 20.89 0.93 -12.33
N SER A 89 20.54 0.18 -11.27
CA SER A 89 19.24 0.25 -10.62
C SER A 89 18.98 1.62 -9.97
N ASP A 90 20.02 2.30 -9.51
CA ASP A 90 19.93 3.62 -8.87
C ASP A 90 19.47 4.70 -9.87
N GLU A 91 20.00 4.68 -11.09
CA GLU A 91 19.54 5.55 -12.19
C GLU A 91 18.08 5.27 -12.55
N CYS A 92 17.68 3.99 -12.62
CA CYS A 92 16.30 3.59 -12.89
C CYS A 92 15.33 4.10 -11.81
N CYS A 93 15.70 3.96 -10.54
CA CYS A 93 14.92 4.47 -9.42
C CYS A 93 14.81 6.00 -9.44
N LYS A 94 15.92 6.71 -9.65
CA LYS A 94 15.93 8.17 -9.75
C LYS A 94 15.01 8.67 -10.86
N ALA A 95 14.99 7.99 -12.00
CA ALA A 95 14.08 8.31 -13.09
C ALA A 95 12.60 8.19 -12.67
N CYS A 96 12.23 7.15 -11.93
CA CYS A 96 10.89 7.03 -11.36
C CYS A 96 10.59 8.14 -10.33
N LYS A 97 11.56 8.44 -9.46
CA LYS A 97 11.41 9.43 -8.38
C LYS A 97 11.13 10.84 -8.88
N VAL A 98 11.76 11.24 -9.98
CA VAL A 98 11.50 12.54 -10.63
C VAL A 98 10.03 12.64 -11.07
N MET A 99 9.40 11.53 -11.44
CA MET A 99 7.97 11.48 -11.80
C MET A 99 7.01 11.44 -10.59
N CYS A 100 7.56 11.51 -9.38
CA CYS A 100 6.86 11.53 -8.09
C CYS A 100 7.07 12.85 -7.31
N SER A 101 7.85 13.79 -7.85
CA SER A 101 8.37 14.95 -7.09
C SER A 101 7.57 16.25 -7.29
N GLY A 102 6.36 16.20 -7.85
CA GLY A 102 5.53 17.38 -8.10
C GLY A 102 4.54 17.68 -6.98
N ASP A 103 4.21 18.97 -6.80
CA ASP A 103 3.11 19.44 -5.94
C ASP A 103 1.72 19.12 -6.54
N ASP A 104 1.68 18.68 -7.80
CA ASP A 104 0.48 18.46 -8.61
C ASP A 104 0.13 16.96 -8.75
N GLY A 105 -0.48 16.38 -7.72
CA GLY A 105 -1.24 15.12 -7.83
C GLY A 105 -0.46 13.81 -7.60
N PRO A 106 -1.12 12.65 -7.82
CA PRO A 106 -0.55 11.34 -7.50
C PRO A 106 0.64 11.00 -8.41
N CYS A 107 1.68 10.40 -7.83
CA CYS A 107 2.87 9.92 -8.53
C CYS A 107 2.56 9.22 -9.86
N LEU A 108 3.17 9.64 -10.96
CA LEU A 108 2.99 8.98 -12.26
C LEU A 108 3.75 7.64 -12.32
N CYS A 109 4.89 7.56 -11.65
CA CYS A 109 5.65 6.34 -11.44
C CYS A 109 5.80 6.10 -9.95
N ASP A 110 5.29 4.98 -9.45
CA ASP A 110 5.38 4.58 -8.04
C ASP A 110 6.04 3.20 -7.87
N SER A 111 6.52 2.62 -8.97
CA SER A 111 7.23 1.36 -8.99
C SER A 111 8.16 1.26 -10.20
N TRP A 112 9.25 0.53 -10.06
CA TRP A 112 10.21 0.31 -11.13
C TRP A 112 10.82 -1.08 -11.05
N VAL A 113 11.22 -1.63 -12.19
CA VAL A 113 12.06 -2.84 -12.26
C VAL A 113 13.26 -2.62 -13.16
N PHE A 114 14.40 -3.19 -12.80
CA PHE A 114 15.68 -3.08 -13.49
C PHE A 114 16.35 -4.44 -13.61
N CYS A 115 16.93 -4.73 -14.77
CA CYS A 115 17.69 -5.96 -15.00
C CYS A 115 19.19 -5.68 -15.03
N GLY A 116 19.88 -5.93 -13.90
CA GLY A 116 21.30 -5.60 -13.73
C GLY A 116 22.28 -6.75 -13.85
N ASP A 117 21.80 -8.00 -13.90
CA ASP A 117 22.65 -9.19 -14.00
C ASP A 117 22.77 -9.61 -15.46
N LYS A 118 23.95 -9.45 -16.05
CA LYS A 118 24.15 -9.74 -17.48
C LYS A 118 23.86 -11.20 -17.86
N GLU A 119 24.16 -12.13 -16.95
CA GLU A 119 23.95 -13.57 -17.20
C GLU A 119 22.48 -13.94 -17.07
N ALA A 120 21.81 -13.44 -16.04
CA ALA A 120 20.39 -13.73 -15.82
C ALA A 120 19.47 -12.97 -16.81
N CYS A 121 19.81 -11.74 -17.17
CA CYS A 121 18.96 -10.85 -17.95
C CYS A 121 19.03 -11.08 -19.46
N GLY A 122 20.15 -11.60 -19.99
CA GLY A 122 20.35 -11.81 -21.43
C GLY A 122 20.09 -10.53 -22.24
N SER A 123 19.14 -10.58 -23.17
CA SER A 123 18.76 -9.42 -24.00
C SER A 123 18.12 -8.26 -23.23
N LYS A 124 17.60 -8.52 -22.03
CA LYS A 124 16.98 -7.53 -21.15
C LYS A 124 17.96 -6.78 -20.26
N PHE A 125 19.26 -7.07 -20.38
CA PHE A 125 20.27 -6.40 -19.59
C PHE A 125 20.19 -4.87 -19.78
N GLY A 126 20.19 -4.16 -18.65
CA GLY A 126 20.08 -2.70 -18.58
C GLY A 126 18.65 -2.16 -18.73
N GLU A 127 17.65 -2.99 -19.04
CA GLU A 127 16.27 -2.52 -19.16
C GLU A 127 15.74 -1.97 -17.83
N CYS A 128 15.15 -0.78 -17.90
CA CYS A 128 14.47 -0.12 -16.80
C CYS A 128 13.00 0.09 -17.17
N TRP A 129 12.11 -0.53 -16.42
CA TRP A 129 10.68 -0.45 -16.63
C TRP A 129 10.08 0.41 -15.53
N LEU A 130 9.58 1.58 -15.90
CA LEU A 130 8.86 2.47 -14.98
C LEU A 130 7.39 2.10 -14.99
N LYS A 131 6.80 1.91 -13.83
CA LYS A 131 5.48 1.32 -13.67
C LYS A 131 4.60 2.14 -12.72
N LYS A 132 3.30 1.92 -12.89
CA LYS A 132 2.25 2.41 -12.01
C LYS A 132 1.53 1.23 -11.36
N GLN A 133 1.48 1.22 -10.04
CA GLN A 133 0.70 0.29 -9.23
C GLN A 133 -0.77 0.70 -9.22
N LYS A 134 -1.67 -0.28 -9.12
CA LYS A 134 -3.09 -0.02 -8.84
C LYS A 134 -3.27 0.54 -7.44
N ASP A 135 -2.57 -0.06 -6.47
CA ASP A 135 -2.46 0.39 -5.08
C ASP A 135 -1.02 0.21 -4.62
N VAL A 136 -0.34 1.30 -4.25
CA VAL A 136 1.07 1.26 -3.84
C VAL A 136 1.24 0.59 -2.47
N LEU A 137 0.19 0.59 -1.65
CA LEU A 137 0.18 -0.08 -0.34
C LEU A 137 -0.07 -1.58 -0.46
N VAL A 138 -0.54 -2.04 -1.63
CA VAL A 138 -0.74 -3.45 -1.96
C VAL A 138 -0.12 -3.72 -3.33
N PRO A 139 1.22 -3.71 -3.43
CA PRO A 139 1.89 -3.80 -4.72
C PRO A 139 1.70 -5.17 -5.35
N ASP A 140 1.40 -5.19 -6.65
CA ASP A 140 1.24 -6.42 -7.41
C ASP A 140 2.61 -7.07 -7.64
N ARG A 141 2.70 -8.37 -7.36
CA ARG A 141 3.94 -9.16 -7.54
C ARG A 141 3.66 -10.35 -8.44
N GLN A 142 4.65 -10.72 -9.25
CA GLN A 142 4.64 -12.05 -9.82
C GLN A 142 4.99 -13.05 -8.70
N GLU A 143 4.02 -13.84 -8.26
CA GLU A 143 4.35 -15.05 -7.49
C GLU A 143 5.15 -15.96 -8.41
N GLY A 144 6.46 -16.06 -8.14
CA GLY A 144 7.40 -16.80 -8.96
C GLY A 144 6.89 -18.23 -9.13
N GLY A 145 6.37 -18.53 -10.32
CA GLY A 145 5.95 -19.86 -10.76
C GLY A 145 7.15 -20.79 -10.94
N GLY A 146 7.98 -20.93 -9.91
CA GLY A 146 9.22 -21.71 -9.90
C GLY A 146 10.40 -21.09 -10.65
N GLN A 147 10.24 -19.96 -11.35
CA GLN A 147 11.34 -19.29 -12.06
C GLN A 147 12.09 -18.29 -11.17
N LYS A 148 13.43 -18.29 -11.29
CA LYS A 148 14.32 -17.35 -10.59
C LYS A 148 14.03 -15.93 -11.07
N VAL A 149 13.57 -15.07 -10.16
CA VAL A 149 13.32 -13.65 -10.44
C VAL A 149 14.66 -12.94 -10.65
N MET A 150 14.90 -12.47 -11.87
CA MET A 150 16.13 -11.75 -12.26
C MET A 150 16.06 -10.24 -12.06
N TRP A 151 14.88 -9.73 -11.74
CA TRP A 151 14.62 -8.31 -11.62
C TRP A 151 15.03 -7.78 -10.25
N THR A 152 15.63 -6.60 -10.26
CA THR A 152 15.71 -5.72 -9.10
C THR A 152 14.54 -4.76 -9.18
N SER A 153 13.87 -4.46 -8.06
CA SER A 153 12.75 -3.53 -8.08
C SER A 153 12.66 -2.68 -6.82
N GLY A 154 11.84 -1.64 -6.89
CA GLY A 154 11.51 -0.78 -5.77
C GLY A 154 10.18 -0.09 -5.97
N LEU A 155 9.62 0.40 -4.86
CA LEU A 155 8.45 1.28 -4.86
C LEU A 155 8.88 2.69 -4.53
N ILE A 156 8.04 3.64 -4.92
CA ILE A 156 8.15 5.04 -4.53
C ILE A 156 6.80 5.47 -3.99
N PHE A 157 6.79 5.87 -2.72
CA PHE A 157 5.61 6.47 -2.12
C PHE A 157 5.58 7.97 -2.44
N GLY A 158 4.41 8.43 -2.87
CA GLY A 158 4.13 9.85 -2.98
C GLY A 158 4.03 10.54 -1.62
N GLN A 159 3.85 11.86 -1.63
CA GLN A 159 3.69 12.63 -0.41
C GLN A 159 2.51 12.11 0.43
N GLY A 160 2.74 11.86 1.71
CA GLY A 160 1.74 11.30 2.63
C GLY A 160 1.44 9.80 2.46
N GLN A 161 1.95 9.14 1.41
CA GLN A 161 1.81 7.69 1.23
C GLN A 161 2.89 6.91 1.99
N GLY A 162 2.57 5.66 2.35
CA GLY A 162 3.50 4.80 3.09
C GLY A 162 3.71 5.20 4.54
N ILE A 163 2.86 6.05 5.10
CA ILE A 163 2.85 6.36 6.54
C ILE A 163 1.79 5.48 7.19
N VAL A 164 2.21 4.61 8.10
CA VAL A 164 1.31 3.76 8.89
C VAL A 164 1.16 4.36 10.28
N GLY A 165 -0.07 4.50 10.76
CA GLY A 165 -0.36 4.85 12.14
C GLY A 165 -0.53 3.60 13.01
N PHE A 166 0.22 3.51 14.10
CA PHE A 166 -0.02 2.54 15.17
C PHE A 166 -0.70 3.26 16.33
N GLU A 167 -1.95 2.92 16.59
CA GLU A 167 -2.70 3.44 17.74
C GLU A 167 -2.22 2.73 19.03
N THR A 168 -1.82 3.51 20.02
CA THR A 168 -1.37 3.03 21.33
C THR A 168 -2.09 3.80 22.43
N GLU A 169 -2.03 3.31 23.68
CA GLU A 169 -2.55 4.02 24.85
C GLU A 169 -1.85 5.37 25.14
N HIS A 170 -0.67 5.58 24.55
CA HIS A 170 0.13 6.80 24.69
C HIS A 170 0.03 7.74 23.49
N GLY A 171 -0.86 7.45 22.53
CA GLY A 171 -1.04 8.23 21.31
C GLY A 171 -0.74 7.43 20.04
N VAL A 172 -0.76 8.10 18.88
CA VAL A 172 -0.56 7.48 17.58
C VAL A 172 0.89 7.61 17.13
N LEU A 173 1.57 6.48 16.96
CA LEU A 173 2.91 6.43 16.38
C LEU A 173 2.81 6.37 14.86
N HIS A 174 3.25 7.43 14.19
CA HIS A 174 3.32 7.48 12.73
C HIS A 174 4.67 6.95 12.24
N VAL A 175 4.63 5.90 11.44
CA VAL A 175 5.82 5.22 10.90
C VAL A 175 5.87 5.40 9.41
N LYS A 176 6.88 6.12 8.93
CA LYS A 176 7.15 6.25 7.50
C LYS A 176 7.89 5.00 7.01
N LEU A 177 7.27 4.29 6.09
CA LEU A 177 7.84 3.14 5.41
C LEU A 177 8.75 3.62 4.29
N HIS A 178 9.92 2.98 4.18
CA HIS A 178 10.92 3.24 3.15
C HIS A 178 11.05 2.02 2.23
N PRO A 179 10.12 1.83 1.27
CA PRO A 179 10.07 0.64 0.44
C PRO A 179 11.24 0.57 -0.55
N GLU A 180 11.86 1.70 -0.86
CA GLU A 180 13.16 1.71 -1.52
C GLU A 180 14.17 0.94 -0.66
N CYS A 181 14.22 1.16 0.65
CA CYS A 181 15.28 0.60 1.52
C CYS A 181 15.02 -0.79 2.07
N ALA A 182 13.77 -1.19 2.23
CA ALA A 182 13.45 -2.53 2.69
C ALA A 182 12.14 -3.02 2.06
N PRO A 183 12.09 -3.25 0.74
CA PRO A 183 10.84 -3.54 0.04
C PRO A 183 10.14 -4.80 0.56
N HIS A 184 10.90 -5.86 0.87
CA HIS A 184 10.34 -7.07 1.46
C HIS A 184 9.74 -6.83 2.85
N SER A 185 10.44 -6.09 3.71
CA SER A 185 9.98 -5.77 5.07
C SER A 185 8.76 -4.85 5.04
N VAL A 186 8.78 -3.83 4.18
CA VAL A 186 7.66 -2.91 3.99
C VAL A 186 6.42 -3.66 3.48
N TYR A 187 6.58 -4.50 2.46
CA TYR A 187 5.49 -5.34 1.97
C TYR A 187 4.94 -6.28 3.05
N TYR A 188 5.84 -6.91 3.82
CA TYR A 188 5.45 -7.80 4.90
C TYR A 188 4.65 -7.06 5.97
N ILE A 189 5.10 -5.88 6.39
CA ILE A 189 4.37 -5.02 7.34
C ILE A 189 2.99 -4.66 6.78
N LEU A 190 2.90 -4.19 5.53
CA LEU A 190 1.63 -3.84 4.90
C LEU A 190 0.68 -5.04 4.85
N SER A 191 1.21 -6.22 4.54
CA SER A 191 0.44 -7.47 4.54
C SER A 191 -0.08 -7.81 5.95
N LEU A 192 0.77 -7.71 6.98
CA LEU A 192 0.36 -7.95 8.38
C LEU A 192 -0.75 -6.99 8.84
N LEU A 193 -0.68 -5.72 8.42
CA LEU A 193 -1.67 -4.71 8.80
C LEU A 193 -3.07 -5.04 8.26
N THR A 194 -3.18 -5.67 7.09
CA THR A 194 -4.49 -6.08 6.54
C THR A 194 -5.16 -7.19 7.35
N MET A 195 -4.38 -8.03 8.05
CA MET A 195 -4.88 -9.15 8.84
C MET A 195 -5.34 -8.75 10.26
N ARG A 196 -5.11 -7.50 10.68
CA ARG A 196 -5.44 -6.97 12.03
C ARG A 196 -4.89 -7.80 13.21
N HIS A 197 -3.88 -8.63 13.00
CA HIS A 197 -3.32 -9.50 14.05
C HIS A 197 -2.64 -8.73 15.20
N CYS A 198 -2.28 -7.47 14.99
CA CYS A 198 -1.64 -6.64 16.00
C CYS A 198 -2.62 -5.83 16.89
N ALA A 199 -3.94 -5.99 16.71
CA ALA A 199 -4.92 -5.33 17.56
C ALA A 199 -4.82 -5.88 19.01
N GLY A 200 -4.33 -5.05 19.93
CA GLY A 200 -4.10 -5.42 21.33
C GLY A 200 -2.72 -6.04 21.62
N CYS A 201 -1.80 -6.06 20.65
CA CYS A 201 -0.41 -6.43 20.93
C CYS A 201 0.27 -5.41 21.85
N GLN A 202 1.22 -5.88 22.66
CA GLN A 202 1.99 -5.07 23.58
C GLN A 202 3.44 -4.91 23.10
N PHE A 203 4.05 -3.76 23.40
CA PHE A 203 5.49 -3.60 23.27
C PHE A 203 6.20 -4.34 24.41
N HIS A 204 6.64 -5.58 24.15
CA HIS A 204 7.27 -6.42 25.17
C HIS A 204 8.71 -6.01 25.52
N ARG A 205 9.34 -5.14 24.72
CA ARG A 205 10.69 -4.64 24.95
C ARG A 205 10.79 -3.20 24.49
N ALA A 206 11.26 -2.34 25.39
CA ALA A 206 11.66 -0.98 25.09
C ALA A 206 13.05 -0.76 25.69
N GLU A 207 13.95 -0.16 24.92
CA GLU A 207 15.30 0.15 25.36
C GLU A 207 15.51 1.66 25.35
N ASN A 208 16.35 2.14 26.26
CA ASN A 208 16.73 3.54 26.22
C ASN A 208 17.60 3.79 24.97
N ARG A 209 17.74 5.08 24.65
CA ARG A 209 18.54 5.55 23.51
C ARG A 209 20.00 5.04 23.52
N GLY A 210 20.54 4.64 24.66
CA GLY A 210 21.94 4.24 24.80
C GLY A 210 22.93 5.35 24.42
N SER A 211 24.19 4.97 24.20
CA SER A 211 25.29 5.88 23.81
C SER A 211 25.49 5.98 22.30
N TYR A 212 24.71 5.25 21.50
CA TYR A 212 24.89 5.16 20.05
C TYR A 212 24.03 6.16 19.25
N TRP A 213 23.10 6.85 19.92
CA TRP A 213 22.15 7.77 19.28
C TRP A 213 22.11 9.14 20.00
N ASP A 214 22.03 10.22 19.21
CA ASP A 214 22.02 11.60 19.69
C ASP A 214 20.62 12.08 20.15
N SER A 215 20.52 13.32 20.64
CA SER A 215 19.23 13.92 21.06
C SER A 215 18.21 14.09 19.96
N GLN A 216 18.62 14.05 18.70
CA GLN A 216 17.75 14.13 17.53
C GLN A 216 17.39 12.76 16.97
N GLY A 217 17.93 11.68 17.56
CA GLY A 217 17.69 10.32 17.11
C GLY A 217 18.55 9.88 15.93
N ASN A 218 19.64 10.60 15.63
CA ASN A 218 20.62 10.16 14.65
C ASN A 218 21.65 9.23 15.28
N HIS A 219 22.18 8.29 14.51
CA HIS A 219 23.22 7.38 14.98
C HIS A 219 24.60 8.08 14.97
N ILE A 220 25.32 8.05 16.08
CA ILE A 220 26.51 8.88 16.33
C ILE A 220 27.76 8.38 15.57
N ASN A 221 27.82 7.08 15.22
CA ASN A 221 28.90 6.52 14.43
C ASN A 221 28.35 5.93 13.12
N ASN A 222 28.79 6.34 11.93
CA ASN A 222 28.34 5.78 10.64
C ASN A 222 28.75 4.30 10.43
N VAL A 223 28.33 3.39 11.32
CA VAL A 223 28.57 1.95 11.22
C VAL A 223 27.39 1.33 10.50
N ARG A 224 27.67 0.61 9.42
CA ARG A 224 26.67 -0.13 8.66
C ARG A 224 25.93 -1.09 9.59
N TYR A 225 24.62 -0.88 9.67
CA TYR A 225 23.56 -1.80 10.06
C TYR A 225 24.01 -3.08 10.78
N LEU A 226 23.91 -3.08 12.10
CA LEU A 226 23.79 -4.33 12.85
C LEU A 226 22.36 -4.86 12.68
N SER A 227 22.27 -6.00 11.97
CA SER A 227 21.22 -7.03 11.98
C SER A 227 19.77 -6.64 12.32
N GLN A 228 18.88 -6.72 11.33
CA GLN A 228 17.52 -7.31 11.33
C GLN A 228 16.56 -7.10 12.54
N ILE A 229 16.78 -6.12 13.41
CA ILE A 229 15.78 -5.66 14.36
C ILE A 229 15.28 -4.32 13.84
N GLY A 230 13.99 -4.24 13.52
CA GLY A 230 13.36 -2.97 13.18
C GLY A 230 13.42 -2.05 14.40
N LEU A 231 14.37 -1.12 14.41
CA LEU A 231 14.46 -0.09 15.44
C LEU A 231 13.49 1.04 15.08
N LEU A 232 12.43 1.18 15.85
CA LEU A 232 11.54 2.34 15.82
C LEU A 232 12.10 3.38 16.78
N ASN A 233 12.70 4.43 16.24
CA ASN A 233 13.14 5.56 17.05
C ASN A 233 11.96 6.48 17.32
N ILE A 234 11.56 6.60 18.59
CA ILE A 234 10.45 7.45 19.03
C ILE A 234 11.06 8.67 19.73
N SER A 235 11.22 9.77 18.98
CA SER A 235 11.65 11.05 19.54
C SER A 235 10.43 11.83 20.02
N ASN A 236 10.30 12.02 21.33
CA ASN A 236 9.32 12.97 21.89
C ASN A 236 9.84 14.40 21.68
N HIS A 237 9.20 15.17 20.81
CA HIS A 237 9.29 16.63 20.89
C HIS A 237 8.46 17.06 22.11
N SER A 238 9.17 17.38 23.20
CA SER A 238 8.58 18.12 24.30
C SER A 238 8.55 19.59 23.89
N SER A 239 7.36 20.15 23.82
CA SER A 239 7.11 21.60 23.73
C SER A 239 7.57 22.31 24.99
#